data_AF-E4KME7-F1
#
_entry.id   AF-E4KME7-F1
#
_cell.length_a   1.000
_cell.length_b   1.000
_cell.length_c   1.000
_cell.angle_alpha   90.00
_cell.angle_beta   90.00
_cell.angle_gamma   90.00
#
_symmetry.space_group_name_H-M   'P 1'
#
loop_
_entity.id
_entity.type
_entity.pdbx_description
1 polymer ?
#
loop_
_entity_poly.entity_id
_entity_poly.type
_entity_poly.pdbx_seq_one_letter_code
_entity_poly.pdbx_strand_id
1 'polypeptide(L)' 'MQIEGFSLDAQKQRIESYAKSLDIDIIREFSDEGKSGKSIEGREEFQRMLEYVMAGEDVD' A
#
# COMPACT_ATOMS: atom_id res chain seq x y z
N MET A 1 -10.22 -11.88 17.86
CA MET A 1 -9.22 -12.92 17.54
C MET A 1 -8.37 -12.36 16.42
N GLN A 2 -7.20 -11.83 16.77
CA GLN A 2 -6.24 -11.32 15.81
C GLN A 2 -5.71 -12.55 15.07
N ILE A 3 -6.08 -12.71 13.80
CA ILE A 3 -5.44 -13.71 12.93
C ILE A 3 -3.96 -13.31 12.89
N GLU A 4 -3.03 -14.25 13.08
CA GLU A 4 -1.59 -14.03 12.96
C GLU A 4 -1.23 -13.67 11.51
N GLY A 5 -1.64 -12.49 11.08
CA GLY A 5 -1.14 -11.83 9.90
C GLY A 5 0.22 -11.22 10.24
N PHE A 6 1.14 -11.28 9.29
CA PHE A 6 2.36 -10.48 9.30
C PHE A 6 1.99 -9.04 9.69
N SER A 7 2.61 -8.46 10.72
CA SER A 7 2.30 -7.08 11.13
C SER A 7 2.48 -6.13 9.95
N LEU A 8 1.74 -5.02 9.94
CA LEU A 8 1.87 -4.04 8.86
C LEU A 8 3.31 -3.53 8.75
N ASP A 9 4.00 -3.35 9.88
CA ASP A 9 5.43 -3.03 9.93
C ASP A 9 6.29 -4.08 9.20
N ALA A 10 6.03 -5.36 9.43
CA ALA A 10 6.78 -6.43 8.80
C ALA A 10 6.46 -6.55 7.30
N GLN A 11 5.22 -6.22 6.88
CA GLN A 11 4.85 -6.12 5.47
C GLN A 11 5.59 -4.96 4.79
N LYS A 12 5.60 -3.78 5.42
CA LYS A 12 6.31 -2.59 4.94
C LYS A 12 7.81 -2.86 4.80
N GLN A 13 8.45 -3.40 5.82
CA GLN A 13 9.87 -3.73 5.79
C GLN A 13 10.22 -4.72 4.66
N ARG A 14 9.34 -5.70 4.39
CA ARG A 14 9.53 -6.65 3.30
C ARG A 14 9.45 -5.97 1.92
N ILE A 15 8.50 -5.05 1.74
CA ILE A 15 8.35 -4.28 0.50
C ILE A 15 9.57 -3.37 0.29
N GLU A 16 9.99 -2.62 1.31
CA GLU A 16 11.16 -1.76 1.25
C GLU A 16 12.44 -2.54 0.93
N SER A 17 12.64 -3.70 1.57
CA SER A 17 13.81 -4.56 1.32
C SER A 17 13.82 -5.08 -0.11
N TYR A 18 12.66 -5.45 -0.64
CA TYR A 18 12.52 -5.91 -2.02
C TYR A 18 12.80 -4.78 -3.01
N ALA A 19 12.20 -3.60 -2.81
CA ALA A 19 12.40 -2.44 -3.66
C ALA A 19 13.88 -2.03 -3.70
N LYS A 20 14.52 -1.94 -2.52
CA LYS A 20 15.96 -1.67 -2.40
C LYS A 20 16.82 -2.71 -3.12
N SER A 21 16.46 -3.99 -3.08
CA SER A 21 17.24 -5.05 -3.73
C SER A 21 17.22 -4.97 -5.26
N LEU A 22 16.24 -4.25 -5.82
CA LEU A 22 16.02 -4.10 -7.26
C LEU A 22 16.21 -2.65 -7.74
N ASP A 23 16.72 -1.75 -6.88
CA ASP A 23 16.86 -0.33 -7.19
C ASP A 23 15.54 0.33 -7.65
N ILE A 24 14.44 -0.09 -7.03
CA ILE A 24 13.10 0.47 -7.26
C ILE A 24 12.86 1.60 -6.26
N ASP A 25 12.56 2.78 -6.77
CA ASP A 25 12.14 3.92 -5.95
C ASP A 25 10.66 3.79 -5.54
N ILE A 26 10.41 3.80 -4.23
CA ILE A 26 9.05 3.88 -3.70
C ILE A 26 8.64 5.36 -3.67
N ILE A 27 7.87 5.77 -4.67
CA ILE A 27 7.43 7.18 -4.82
C ILE A 27 6.19 7.51 -3.96
N ARG A 28 5.44 6.49 -3.53
CA ARG A 28 4.24 6.67 -2.71
C ARG A 28 3.85 5.38 -1.99
N GLU A 29 3.29 5.52 -0.78
CA GLU A 29 2.74 4.43 0.02
C GLU A 29 1.25 4.68 0.31
N PHE A 30 0.46 3.61 0.35
CA PHE A 30 -0.97 3.63 0.67
C PHE A 30 -1.28 2.46 1.61
N SER A 31 -1.98 2.70 2.72
CA SER A 31 -2.24 1.67 3.75
C SER A 31 -3.63 1.77 4.35
N ASP A 32 -4.38 0.66 4.35
CA ASP A 32 -5.70 0.56 4.97
C ASP A 32 -5.65 -0.40 6.18
N GLU A 33 -5.41 0.12 7.38
CA GLU A 33 -5.29 -0.71 8.57
C GLU A 33 -6.66 -1.16 9.10
N GLY A 34 -6.78 -2.45 9.43
CA GLY A 34 -7.99 -3.01 10.04
C GLY A 34 -9.24 -3.00 9.14
N LYS A 35 -9.08 -2.77 7.84
CA LYS A 35 -10.18 -2.79 6.87
C LYS A 35 -10.37 -4.18 6.25
N SER A 36 -11.61 -4.50 5.88
CA SER A 36 -11.94 -5.75 5.19
C SER A 36 -11.33 -5.77 3.78
N GLY A 37 -10.63 -6.85 3.42
CA GLY A 37 -10.11 -7.06 2.06
C GLY A 37 -11.15 -7.53 1.04
N LYS A 38 -12.43 -7.69 1.43
CA LYS A 38 -13.49 -8.24 0.56
C LYS A 38 -14.01 -7.26 -0.48
N SER A 39 -13.94 -5.96 -0.21
CA SER A 39 -14.41 -4.90 -1.09
C SER A 39 -13.51 -3.68 -1.00
N ILE A 40 -13.65 -2.78 -1.98
CA ILE A 40 -13.04 -1.46 -1.98
C ILE A 40 -13.75 -0.48 -1.03
N GLU A 41 -14.97 -0.79 -0.60
CA GLU A 41 -15.74 0.06 0.30
C GLU A 41 -15.07 0.14 1.67
N GLY A 42 -14.83 1.36 2.15
CA GLY A 42 -14.11 1.62 3.40
C GLY A 42 -12.58 1.49 3.32
N ARG A 43 -12.02 1.33 2.11
CA ARG A 43 -10.58 1.35 1.81
C ARG A 43 -10.18 2.67 1.13
N GLU A 44 -10.16 3.73 1.92
CA GLU A 44 -9.93 5.10 1.45
C GLU A 44 -8.55 5.25 0.82
N GLU A 45 -7.51 4.61 1.37
CA GLU A 45 -6.16 4.73 0.82
C GLU A 45 -6.00 3.95 -0.48
N PHE A 46 -6.68 2.81 -0.62
CA PHE A 46 -6.75 2.12 -1.91
C PHE A 46 -7.52 2.92 -2.96
N GLN A 47 -8.61 3.60 -2.60
CA GLN A 47 -9.32 4.48 -3.51
C GLN A 47 -8.44 5.65 -3.96
N ARG A 48 -7.72 6.28 -3.03
CA ARG A 48 -6.73 7.33 -3.34
C ARG A 48 -5.60 6.83 -4.24
N MET A 49 -5.15 5.59 -4.06
CA MET A 49 -4.17 4.96 -4.96
C MET A 49 -4.72 4.84 -6.39
N LEU A 50 -5.97 4.41 -6.55
CA LEU A 50 -6.59 4.32 -7.87
C LEU A 50 -6.71 5.71 -8.52
N GLU A 51 -7.15 6.71 -7.76
CA GLU A 51 -7.21 8.10 -8.23
C GLU A 51 -5.84 8.62 -8.64
N TYR A 52 -4.81 8.36 -7.84
CA TYR A 52 -3.43 8.73 -8.14
C TYR A 52 -2.94 8.11 -9.45
N VAL A 53 -3.20 6.81 -9.67
CA VAL A 53 -2.83 6.14 -10.92
C VAL A 53 -3.66 6.64 -12.11
N MET A 54 -4.96 6.91 -11.91
CA MET A 54 -5.85 7.40 -12.96
C MET A 54 -5.56 8.84 -13.38
N ALA A 55 -5.05 9.67 -12.48
CA ALA A 55 -4.69 11.05 -12.77
C ALA A 55 -3.51 11.14 -13.76
N GLY A 56 -2.73 10.06 -13.94
CA GLY A 56 -1.45 10.10 -14.62
C GLY A 56 -0.41 10.80 -13.74
N GLU A 57 0.83 10.34 -13.79
CA GLU A 57 1.94 10.85 -12.96
C GLU A 57 2.37 12.30 -13.25
N ASP A 58 1.46 13.20 -13.64
CA ASP A 58 1.71 14.65 -13.75
C ASP A 58 1.55 15.34 -12.39
N VAL A 59 2.23 14.80 -11.38
CA VAL A 59 2.50 15.53 -10.14
C VAL A 59 4.02 15.52 -9.98
N ASP A 60 4.63 16.62 -10.42
CA ASP A 60 6.08 16.93 -10.34
C ASP A 60 6.75 16.46 -9.03
#